data_AF-A0A9W8CH82-F1
#
_entry.id   AF-A0A9W8CH82-F1
#
_cell.length_a   1.000
_cell.length_b   1.000
_cell.length_c   1.000
_cell.angle_alpha   90.00
_cell.angle_beta   90.00
_cell.angle_gamma   90.00
#
_symmetry.space_group_name_H-M   'P 1'
#
loop_
_entity.id
_entity.type
_entity.pdbx_description
1 polymer ?
#
loop_
_entity_poly.entity_id
_entity_poly.type
_entity_poly.pdbx_seq_one_letter_code
_entity_poly.pdbx_strand_id
1 'polypeptide(L)'
;CPESLQPDCPAGQSFCADGQCHDECTDVIQALNPCHCSRSGKKLPQQAVDLIPCMLSPNVTIHELRPWRINEDTRSTCGDAVGIADQSRTVGVWGKTWIGGDITALWAECPAAPTPNYKYDESYWVATFAVNGALALLIAIWSAYKSFAERKMRSWSAENKLVDSNNKDSNNALITSEKASSFIEKETKAGPTTHVADTADGGVRLWGYRSSFLGTACVWGITTVTVLWICFLGVWTADYYGSLPGKRHGVPYSLSLNSSFLELATFLILWAICFVILIALFALKPHLRNYFRIQTLPSQGQFICIERTLHEIKMLIDESTWIQKQVNRLTDALVVLLSRDREYTTCPVSRTTQGRQYFTYQCTRYVYDTDMQQYSPFEFDLGTSNRSLLAHGEGLTSEEAAFRLELVGPNFIEVKVPGVFAAFVREFMSFFYIYQLIFLWAFYFYAYYQVGVVDTGVILISATIKVVMRMQSERRLKRMAEQFEEANVLRDGQWSRISTVDLIPGDVIELETGAHMSCDCVLLSGSAVMDESSLTGEPLPIRKFAIQNSDDHYDPETNKASTLFAGTIVAQVQGKKVVALVNRTGTHSDKGQLVRQILFPHPISFIFDEQIRIVIAILPWRLIFIKETV
;
A
#
# COMPACT_ATOMS: atom_id res chain seq x y z
N CYS A 1 22.19 69.42 21.25
CA CYS A 1 23.67 69.33 21.25
C CYS A 1 24.19 69.91 22.54
N PRO A 2 25.21 69.32 23.18
CA PRO A 2 25.92 69.94 24.29
C PRO A 2 26.42 71.34 23.88
N GLU A 3 26.39 72.32 24.79
CA GLU A 3 26.86 73.69 24.52
C GLU A 3 28.30 73.74 24.00
N SER A 4 29.14 72.77 24.41
CA SER A 4 30.55 72.68 24.01
C SER A 4 30.80 72.31 22.54
N LEU A 5 29.75 72.07 21.75
CA LEU A 5 29.83 71.72 20.33
C LEU A 5 29.22 72.78 19.40
N GLN A 6 28.69 73.89 19.95
CA GLN A 6 28.12 74.96 19.15
C GLN A 6 29.23 75.89 18.62
N PRO A 7 29.28 76.19 17.32
CA PRO A 7 30.16 77.24 16.80
C PRO A 7 29.70 78.62 17.32
N ASP A 8 30.65 79.54 17.54
CA ASP A 8 30.34 80.91 17.95
C ASP A 8 29.50 81.62 16.88
N CYS A 9 28.26 81.96 17.21
CA CYS A 9 27.39 82.72 16.32
C CYS A 9 27.72 84.22 16.35
N PRO A 10 27.49 84.95 15.24
CA PRO A 10 27.59 86.40 15.21
C PRO A 10 26.71 87.06 16.27
N ALA A 11 27.12 88.25 16.76
CA ALA A 11 26.42 88.96 17.82
C ALA A 11 24.92 89.20 17.46
N GLY A 12 24.02 88.64 18.27
CA GLY A 12 22.57 88.73 18.08
C GLY A 12 21.92 87.46 17.53
N GLN A 13 22.70 86.44 17.15
CA GLN A 13 22.19 85.16 16.67
C GLN A 13 22.37 84.04 17.67
N SER A 14 21.41 83.13 17.72
CA SER A 14 21.45 81.88 18.48
C SER A 14 21.67 80.70 17.54
N PHE A 15 22.53 79.76 17.94
CA PHE A 15 22.73 78.51 17.19
C PHE A 15 21.48 77.63 17.33
N CYS A 16 20.76 77.42 16.24
CA CYS A 16 19.51 76.67 16.25
C CYS A 16 19.72 75.20 15.90
N ALA A 17 18.65 74.44 16.10
CA ALA A 17 18.66 72.98 16.11
C ALA A 17 18.85 72.35 14.71
N ASP A 18 18.79 73.17 13.65
CA ASP A 18 19.10 72.85 12.26
C ASP A 18 20.61 72.96 11.92
N GLY A 19 21.43 73.37 12.89
CA GLY A 19 22.88 73.47 12.74
C GLY A 19 23.38 74.80 12.17
N GLN A 20 22.53 75.83 12.12
CA GLN A 20 22.88 77.18 11.66
C GLN A 20 22.56 78.25 12.72
N CYS A 21 23.22 79.40 12.62
CA CYS A 21 22.93 80.56 13.46
C CYS A 21 21.74 81.33 12.89
N HIS A 22 20.70 81.58 13.69
CA HIS A 22 19.56 82.41 13.30
C HIS A 22 19.30 83.47 14.36
N ASP A 23 18.63 84.55 13.95
CA ASP A 23 18.23 85.63 14.86
C ASP A 23 17.20 85.15 15.90
N GLU A 24 16.34 84.18 15.55
CA GLU A 24 15.35 83.61 16.48
C GLU A 24 15.02 82.14 16.12
N CYS A 25 15.22 81.21 17.05
CA CYS A 25 14.94 79.78 16.84
C CYS A 25 13.45 79.47 16.95
N THR A 26 12.69 79.65 15.87
CA THR A 26 11.26 79.31 15.81
C THR A 26 11.00 77.81 15.98
N ASP A 27 9.80 77.43 16.42
CA ASP A 27 9.38 76.03 16.62
C ASP A 27 9.55 75.16 15.36
N VAL A 28 9.44 75.77 14.17
CA VAL A 28 9.65 75.08 12.88
C VAL A 28 11.13 74.74 12.68
N ILE A 29 12.03 75.68 13.00
CA ILE A 29 13.49 75.50 12.91
C ILE A 29 13.97 74.49 13.98
N GLN A 30 13.35 74.50 15.16
CA GLN A 30 13.67 73.52 16.21
C GLN A 30 13.18 72.10 15.88
N ALA A 31 12.06 71.97 15.16
CA ALA A 31 11.52 70.69 14.72
C ALA A 31 12.33 70.03 13.59
N LEU A 32 13.19 70.78 12.89
CA LEU A 32 14.10 70.26 11.86
C LEU A 32 15.32 69.53 12.43
N ASN A 33 15.53 69.56 13.74
CA ASN A 33 16.59 68.80 14.40
C ASN A 33 16.25 67.30 14.43
N PRO A 34 17.10 66.44 13.83
CA PRO A 34 16.92 64.98 13.88
C PRO A 34 16.87 64.41 15.31
N CYS A 35 17.21 65.21 16.32
CA CYS A 35 17.32 64.82 17.72
C CYS A 35 16.35 65.58 18.65
N HIS A 36 15.37 66.30 18.10
CA HIS A 36 14.32 66.92 18.90
C HIS A 36 13.24 65.89 19.29
N CYS A 37 13.49 65.11 20.33
CA CYS A 37 12.43 64.37 21.01
C CYS A 37 11.52 65.35 21.77
N SER A 38 10.29 65.55 21.29
CA SER A 38 9.28 66.37 21.95
C SER A 38 8.92 65.81 23.34
N ARG A 39 9.57 66.27 24.42
CA ARG A 39 8.99 66.49 25.77
C ARG A 39 9.98 67.01 26.82
N SER A 40 9.45 67.90 27.67
CA SER A 40 10.00 68.52 28.89
C SER A 40 11.22 67.84 29.55
N GLY A 41 12.39 68.48 29.43
CA GLY A 41 13.68 68.05 29.94
C GLY A 41 13.90 68.19 31.46
N LYS A 42 12.91 67.87 32.31
CA LYS A 42 13.05 68.04 33.77
C LYS A 42 13.45 66.79 34.55
N LYS A 43 13.66 65.63 33.92
CA LYS A 43 14.09 64.40 34.62
C LYS A 43 14.93 63.46 33.75
N LEU A 44 16.02 63.94 33.17
CA LEU A 44 17.10 63.04 32.75
C LEU A 44 18.18 63.03 33.85
N PRO A 45 18.72 61.86 34.24
CA PRO A 45 19.92 61.80 35.09
C PRO A 45 21.05 62.60 34.44
N GLN A 46 21.87 63.33 35.20
CA GLN A 46 22.98 64.13 34.66
C GLN A 46 23.91 63.34 33.72
N GLN A 47 24.05 62.03 33.96
CA GLN A 47 24.84 61.10 33.13
C GLN A 47 24.22 60.80 31.75
N ALA A 48 22.91 61.00 31.57
CA ALA A 48 22.21 60.80 30.30
C ALA A 48 22.21 62.06 29.41
N VAL A 49 22.56 63.22 29.98
CA VAL A 49 22.67 64.50 29.25
C VAL A 49 23.93 64.54 28.36
N ASP A 50 24.95 63.73 28.69
CA ASP A 50 26.20 63.61 27.93
C ASP A 50 26.10 62.70 26.69
N LEU A 51 24.94 62.08 26.45
CA LEU A 51 24.76 61.13 25.34
C LEU A 51 24.44 61.87 24.03
N ILE A 52 25.26 61.57 23.02
CA ILE A 52 25.39 62.27 21.74
C ILE A 52 24.22 61.91 20.80
N PRO A 53 23.71 62.88 19.98
CA PRO A 53 22.67 62.63 18.97
C PRO A 53 23.03 61.53 17.96
N CYS A 54 22.00 60.87 17.39
CA CYS A 54 22.08 59.74 16.46
C CYS A 54 23.24 59.85 15.45
N MET A 55 24.34 59.15 15.71
CA MET A 55 25.39 58.96 14.71
C MET A 55 24.93 57.92 13.69
N LEU A 56 25.09 58.22 12.40
CA LEU A 56 25.10 57.21 11.34
C LEU A 56 26.36 56.35 11.56
N SER A 57 26.22 55.25 12.30
CA SER A 57 27.28 54.25 12.41
C SER A 57 27.53 53.63 11.03
N PRO A 58 28.79 53.40 10.63
CA PRO A 58 29.08 52.59 9.44
C PRO A 58 28.53 51.16 9.61
N ASN A 59 28.23 50.51 8.49
CA ASN A 59 27.80 49.10 8.48
C ASN A 59 28.87 48.25 9.18
N VAL A 60 28.46 47.55 10.24
CA VAL A 60 29.35 46.67 11.00
C VAL A 60 29.18 45.24 10.50
N THR A 61 30.28 44.59 10.11
CA THR A 61 30.26 43.20 9.66
C THR A 61 30.48 42.30 10.87
N ILE A 62 29.54 41.38 11.12
CA ILE A 62 29.65 40.41 12.21
C ILE A 62 30.37 39.17 11.66
N HIS A 63 31.65 38.99 12.04
CA HIS A 63 32.48 37.89 11.52
C HIS A 63 32.09 36.51 12.07
N GLU A 64 31.62 36.45 13.32
CA GLU A 64 31.17 35.22 13.98
C GLU A 64 29.74 35.39 14.50
N LEU A 65 28.80 35.63 13.59
CA LEU A 65 27.38 35.72 13.98
C LEU A 65 26.91 34.36 14.45
N ARG A 66 26.57 34.22 15.74
CA ARG A 66 25.96 33.00 16.26
C ARG A 66 24.44 33.08 16.08
N PRO A 67 23.83 32.22 15.24
CA PRO A 67 22.40 32.30 14.94
C PRO A 67 21.49 32.18 16.19
N TRP A 68 21.96 31.48 17.23
CA TRP A 68 21.25 31.31 18.50
C TRP A 68 21.32 32.53 19.44
N ARG A 69 22.22 33.48 19.16
CA ARG A 69 22.41 34.73 19.90
C ARG A 69 22.39 35.93 18.97
N ILE A 70 21.64 35.89 17.86
CA ILE A 70 21.57 36.99 16.88
C ILE A 70 21.36 38.34 17.57
N ASN A 71 20.41 38.42 18.50
CA ASN A 71 20.13 39.67 19.19
C ASN A 71 21.30 40.11 20.10
N GLU A 72 21.97 39.20 20.80
CA GLU A 72 23.10 39.52 21.68
C GLU A 72 24.38 39.81 20.91
N ASP A 73 24.66 39.06 19.85
CA ASP A 73 25.83 39.23 18.98
C ASP A 73 25.70 40.49 18.12
N THR A 74 24.50 40.79 17.62
CA THR A 74 24.23 42.07 16.94
C THR A 74 24.37 43.23 17.91
N ARG A 75 23.80 43.12 19.12
CA ARG A 75 23.91 44.17 20.15
C ARG A 75 25.33 44.39 20.64
N SER A 76 26.09 43.33 20.89
CA SER A 76 27.49 43.44 21.33
C SER A 76 28.36 44.00 20.22
N THR A 77 28.28 43.47 19.01
CA THR A 77 29.11 43.95 17.89
C THR A 77 28.77 45.39 17.48
N CYS A 78 27.48 45.76 17.42
CA CYS A 78 27.10 47.15 17.18
C CYS A 78 27.42 48.06 18.37
N GLY A 79 27.27 47.54 19.60
CA GLY A 79 27.63 48.24 20.83
C GLY A 79 29.12 48.56 20.86
N ASP A 80 29.98 47.58 20.58
CA ASP A 80 31.44 47.74 20.53
C ASP A 80 31.86 48.74 19.45
N ALA A 81 31.24 48.70 18.26
CA ALA A 81 31.53 49.63 17.17
C ALA A 81 31.20 51.09 17.51
N VAL A 82 30.21 51.32 18.38
CA VAL A 82 29.79 52.66 18.83
C VAL A 82 30.36 53.00 20.22
N GLY A 83 31.06 52.07 20.88
CA GLY A 83 31.63 52.24 22.22
C GLY A 83 30.61 52.13 23.37
N ILE A 84 29.46 51.49 23.14
CA ILE A 84 28.32 51.33 24.07
C ILE A 84 28.05 49.85 24.38
N ALA A 85 29.07 49.17 24.92
CA ALA A 85 29.04 47.72 25.15
C ALA A 85 28.40 47.28 26.48
N ASP A 86 28.28 48.20 27.45
CA ASP A 86 28.03 47.85 28.85
C ASP A 86 26.55 47.99 29.26
N GLN A 87 25.92 46.90 29.70
CA GLN A 87 24.57 46.90 30.29
C GLN A 87 24.57 47.15 31.81
N SER A 88 25.75 47.18 32.46
CA SER A 88 25.86 47.12 33.92
C SER A 88 25.76 48.46 34.65
N ARG A 89 25.66 49.59 33.94
CA ARG A 89 25.62 50.93 34.54
C ARG A 89 24.25 51.58 34.44
N THR A 90 23.34 51.21 35.35
CA THR A 90 22.11 51.94 35.75
C THR A 90 21.08 52.34 34.67
N VAL A 91 21.40 52.29 33.38
CA VAL A 91 20.58 52.71 32.25
C VAL A 91 20.64 51.63 31.19
N GLY A 92 19.50 50.99 30.89
CA GLY A 92 19.42 49.98 29.83
C GLY A 92 19.52 50.63 28.45
N VAL A 93 20.42 50.15 27.59
CA VAL A 93 20.69 50.73 26.24
C VAL A 93 19.89 50.04 25.13
N TRP A 94 19.56 48.76 25.31
CA TRP A 94 18.96 47.91 24.28
C TRP A 94 17.58 47.40 24.71
N GLY A 95 16.48 47.90 24.14
CA GLY A 95 15.13 47.36 24.39
C GLY A 95 13.98 48.36 24.27
N LYS A 96 12.74 47.86 24.44
CA LYS A 96 11.52 48.68 24.58
C LYS A 96 11.18 48.81 26.06
N THR A 97 11.55 49.91 26.72
CA THR A 97 11.07 50.20 28.08
C THR A 97 9.96 51.24 28.00
N TRP A 98 8.73 50.76 28.06
CA TRP A 98 7.59 51.60 28.39
C TRP A 98 6.80 50.93 29.52
N ILE A 99 7.13 51.31 30.75
CA ILE A 99 6.31 51.00 31.93
C ILE A 99 6.19 52.30 32.72
N GLY A 100 5.17 53.12 32.39
CA GLY A 100 4.54 54.15 33.22
C GLY A 100 5.34 54.83 34.34
N GLY A 101 6.55 55.33 34.07
CA GLY A 101 7.42 56.00 35.05
C GLY A 101 8.78 56.42 34.45
N ASP A 102 9.55 57.23 35.19
CA ASP A 102 10.78 57.96 34.80
C ASP A 102 11.69 57.21 33.78
N ILE A 103 12.18 57.93 32.76
CA ILE A 103 13.00 57.36 31.67
C ILE A 103 14.40 57.04 32.20
N THR A 104 14.67 55.76 32.46
CA THR A 104 16.00 55.26 32.85
C THR A 104 16.63 54.38 31.76
N ALA A 105 16.31 54.61 30.48
CA ALA A 105 16.82 53.80 29.37
C ALA A 105 17.06 54.63 28.11
N LEU A 106 18.11 54.25 27.36
CA LEU A 106 18.39 54.76 26.02
C LEU A 106 17.79 53.78 24.99
N TRP A 107 17.33 54.28 23.84
CA TRP A 107 16.86 53.43 22.75
C TRP A 107 17.90 53.38 21.64
N ALA A 108 18.60 52.25 21.52
CA ALA A 108 19.44 51.93 20.36
C ALA A 108 18.81 50.77 19.57
N GLU A 109 18.67 50.96 18.25
CA GLU A 109 18.25 49.91 17.33
C GLU A 109 19.39 49.65 16.34
N CYS A 110 19.90 48.42 16.33
CA CYS A 110 20.82 47.96 15.28
C CYS A 110 20.04 46.98 14.40
N PRO A 111 19.45 47.43 13.27
CA PRO A 111 18.70 46.56 12.40
C PRO A 111 19.66 45.53 11.80
N ALA A 112 19.41 44.24 12.10
CA ALA A 112 20.11 43.17 11.41
C ALA A 112 19.80 43.25 9.91
N ALA A 113 20.78 42.93 9.06
CA ALA A 113 20.55 42.77 7.63
C ALA A 113 19.35 41.82 7.40
N PRO A 114 18.53 42.05 6.36
CA PRO A 114 17.39 41.17 6.07
C PRO A 114 17.88 39.73 5.98
N THR A 115 17.11 38.80 6.56
CA THR A 115 17.41 37.36 6.50
C THR A 115 17.70 36.98 5.05
N PRO A 116 18.80 36.25 4.77
CA PRO A 116 19.13 35.87 3.41
C PRO A 116 17.95 35.14 2.77
N ASN A 117 17.65 35.49 1.51
CA ASN A 117 16.59 34.84 0.76
C ASN A 117 16.89 33.34 0.68
N TYR A 118 15.89 32.52 1.01
CA TYR A 118 15.96 31.07 0.92
C TYR A 118 16.27 30.67 -0.52
N LYS A 119 17.48 30.14 -0.75
CA LYS A 119 17.85 29.52 -2.01
C LYS A 119 17.80 28.00 -1.81
N TYR A 120 17.32 27.28 -2.82
CA TYR A 120 17.22 25.81 -2.82
C TYR A 120 18.58 25.12 -3.06
N ASP A 121 19.69 25.81 -2.78
CA ASP A 121 21.07 25.35 -2.97
C ASP A 121 21.64 24.64 -1.74
N GLU A 122 20.92 24.64 -0.62
CA GLU A 122 21.32 23.94 0.60
C GLU A 122 21.44 22.42 0.41
N SER A 123 22.39 21.82 1.15
CA SER A 123 22.79 20.42 0.96
C SER A 123 21.66 19.40 1.12
N TYR A 124 20.69 19.67 1.99
CA TYR A 124 19.54 18.78 2.22
C TYR A 124 18.51 18.82 1.09
N TRP A 125 18.29 19.97 0.45
CA TRP A 125 17.47 20.07 -0.76
C TRP A 125 18.15 19.40 -1.93
N VAL A 126 19.45 19.63 -2.11
CA VAL A 126 20.26 18.96 -3.13
C VAL A 126 20.20 17.43 -2.96
N ALA A 127 20.35 16.93 -1.72
CA ALA A 127 20.21 15.50 -1.43
C ALA A 127 18.80 14.97 -1.74
N THR A 128 17.76 15.73 -1.39
CA THR A 128 16.36 15.36 -1.66
C THR A 128 16.11 15.28 -3.17
N PHE A 129 16.53 16.29 -3.93
CA PHE A 129 16.40 16.29 -5.40
C PHE A 129 17.24 15.19 -6.05
N ALA A 130 18.45 14.91 -5.54
CA ALA A 130 19.29 13.83 -6.05
C ALA A 130 18.64 12.44 -5.85
N VAL A 131 18.10 12.17 -4.66
CA VAL A 131 17.42 10.88 -4.37
C VAL A 131 16.17 10.70 -5.22
N ASN A 132 15.31 11.72 -5.30
CA ASN A 132 14.10 11.66 -6.12
C ASN A 132 14.42 11.61 -7.62
N GLY A 133 15.45 12.35 -8.06
CA GLY A 133 15.95 12.33 -9.45
C GLY A 133 16.52 10.96 -9.84
N ALA A 134 17.27 10.32 -8.94
CA ALA A 134 17.77 8.96 -9.16
C ALA A 134 16.63 7.94 -9.29
N LEU A 135 15.58 8.06 -8.46
CA LEU A 135 14.39 7.22 -8.59
C LEU A 135 13.65 7.45 -9.92
N ALA A 136 13.46 8.71 -10.31
CA ALA A 136 12.80 9.06 -11.57
C ALA A 136 13.58 8.53 -12.77
N LEU A 137 14.91 8.68 -12.77
CA LEU A 137 15.78 8.12 -13.80
C LEU A 137 15.66 6.59 -13.87
N LEU A 138 15.67 5.92 -12.72
CA LEU A 138 15.54 4.47 -12.65
C LEU A 138 14.17 3.97 -13.16
N ILE A 139 13.09 4.69 -12.89
CA ILE A 139 11.75 4.42 -13.43
C ILE A 139 11.72 4.66 -14.96
N ALA A 140 12.37 5.72 -15.44
CA ALA A 140 12.45 6.03 -16.88
C ALA A 140 13.25 4.97 -17.65
N ILE A 141 14.37 4.51 -17.09
CA ILE A 141 15.16 3.41 -17.68
C ILE A 141 14.31 2.13 -17.72
N TRP A 142 13.56 1.82 -16.65
CA TRP A 142 12.65 0.67 -16.64
C TRP A 142 11.53 0.81 -17.68
N SER A 143 10.89 1.97 -17.80
CA SER A 143 9.78 2.15 -18.75
C SER A 143 10.25 2.01 -20.20
N ALA A 144 11.44 2.52 -20.52
CA ALA A 144 12.08 2.33 -21.82
C ALA A 144 12.43 0.85 -22.07
N TYR A 145 13.06 0.19 -21.08
CA TYR A 145 13.43 -1.23 -21.17
C TYR A 145 12.20 -2.13 -21.34
N LYS A 146 11.16 -1.91 -20.54
CA LYS A 146 9.89 -2.64 -20.62
C LYS A 146 9.24 -2.45 -21.99
N SER A 147 9.13 -1.23 -22.46
CA SER A 147 8.53 -0.92 -23.78
C SER A 147 9.27 -1.62 -24.91
N PHE A 148 10.60 -1.67 -24.85
CA PHE A 148 11.42 -2.38 -25.84
C PHE A 148 11.23 -3.90 -25.76
N ALA A 149 11.31 -4.47 -24.55
CA ALA A 149 11.17 -5.91 -24.33
C ALA A 149 9.78 -6.44 -24.74
N GLU A 150 8.72 -5.73 -24.37
CA GLU A 150 7.34 -6.12 -24.72
C GLU A 150 7.05 -5.95 -26.21
N ARG A 151 7.59 -4.93 -26.89
CA ARG A 151 7.48 -4.80 -28.35
C ARG A 151 8.09 -5.99 -29.08
N LYS A 152 9.27 -6.44 -28.65
CA LYS A 152 9.95 -7.62 -29.22
C LYS A 152 9.15 -8.91 -29.01
N MET A 153 8.49 -9.06 -27.86
CA MET A 153 7.65 -10.23 -27.60
C MET A 153 6.34 -10.20 -28.40
N ARG A 154 5.73 -9.02 -28.57
CA ARG A 154 4.53 -8.87 -29.40
C ARG A 154 4.80 -9.18 -30.86
N SER A 155 5.95 -8.73 -31.40
CA SER A 155 6.33 -9.07 -32.78
C SER A 155 6.54 -10.57 -32.97
N TRP A 156 7.23 -11.24 -32.02
CA TRP A 156 7.43 -12.69 -32.05
C TRP A 156 6.12 -13.47 -31.94
N SER A 157 5.21 -13.05 -31.05
CA SER A 157 3.90 -13.69 -30.90
C SER A 157 3.01 -13.49 -32.13
N ALA A 158 3.09 -12.33 -32.79
CA ALA A 158 2.35 -12.06 -34.02
C ALA A 158 2.87 -12.93 -35.18
N GLU A 159 4.18 -13.10 -35.29
CA GLU A 159 4.82 -13.98 -36.28
C GLU A 159 4.38 -15.45 -36.10
N ASN A 160 4.40 -15.96 -34.86
CA ASN A 160 3.92 -17.33 -34.59
C ASN A 160 2.41 -17.52 -34.83
N LYS A 161 1.57 -16.54 -34.47
CA LYS A 161 0.13 -16.60 -34.78
C LYS A 161 -0.14 -16.67 -36.29
N LEU A 162 0.66 -15.96 -37.10
CA LEU A 162 0.56 -16.01 -38.58
C LEU A 162 1.02 -17.36 -39.16
N VAL A 163 2.03 -17.98 -38.54
CA VAL A 163 2.47 -19.34 -38.92
C VAL A 163 1.38 -20.37 -38.59
N ASP A 164 0.78 -20.31 -37.40
CA ASP A 164 -0.31 -21.21 -37.00
C ASP A 164 -1.58 -21.01 -37.85
N SER A 165 -1.92 -19.77 -38.21
CA SER A 165 -3.04 -19.49 -39.11
C SER A 165 -2.79 -20.03 -40.51
N ASN A 166 -1.60 -19.82 -41.09
CA ASN A 166 -1.25 -20.37 -42.39
C ASN A 166 -1.27 -21.91 -42.40
N ASN A 167 -0.91 -22.56 -41.28
CA ASN A 167 -0.96 -24.01 -41.13
C ASN A 167 -2.41 -24.54 -40.96
N LYS A 168 -3.30 -23.76 -40.33
CA LYS A 168 -4.74 -24.08 -40.19
C LYS A 168 -5.55 -23.77 -41.46
N ASP A 169 -5.22 -22.70 -42.17
CA ASP A 169 -5.87 -22.28 -43.43
C ASP A 169 -5.52 -23.22 -44.59
N SER A 170 -4.40 -23.96 -44.49
CA SER A 170 -4.10 -25.08 -45.38
C SER A 170 -5.09 -26.24 -45.24
N ASN A 171 -5.85 -26.31 -44.13
CA ASN A 171 -6.82 -27.36 -43.83
C ASN A 171 -8.28 -26.90 -43.81
N ASN A 172 -8.58 -25.59 -43.90
CA ASN A 172 -9.95 -25.09 -43.99
C ASN A 172 -10.00 -23.80 -44.83
N ALA A 173 -10.43 -23.93 -46.09
CA ALA A 173 -10.76 -22.78 -46.92
C ALA A 173 -12.13 -22.18 -46.54
N LEU A 174 -12.21 -20.85 -46.72
CA LEU A 174 -13.35 -19.94 -46.50
C LEU A 174 -13.67 -19.48 -45.07
N ILE A 175 -12.89 -18.49 -44.59
CA ILE A 175 -13.44 -17.37 -43.79
C ILE A 175 -12.93 -16.06 -44.40
N THR A 176 -13.81 -15.06 -44.56
CA THR A 176 -13.52 -13.77 -45.19
C THR A 176 -12.48 -12.94 -44.41
N SER A 177 -11.43 -12.54 -45.12
CA SER A 177 -10.19 -11.91 -44.62
C SER A 177 -10.36 -10.61 -43.83
N GLU A 178 -11.46 -9.86 -43.97
CA GLU A 178 -11.62 -8.53 -43.32
C GLU A 178 -12.14 -8.57 -41.87
N LYS A 179 -12.90 -9.61 -41.49
CA LYS A 179 -13.35 -9.77 -40.09
C LYS A 179 -12.26 -10.38 -39.21
N ALA A 180 -11.40 -11.24 -39.77
CA ALA A 180 -10.26 -11.80 -39.06
C ALA A 180 -9.20 -10.72 -38.76
N SER A 181 -8.88 -9.86 -39.72
CA SER A 181 -7.88 -8.78 -39.54
C SER A 181 -8.29 -7.75 -38.47
N SER A 182 -9.57 -7.37 -38.41
CA SER A 182 -10.08 -6.43 -37.39
C SER A 182 -10.21 -7.05 -35.98
N PHE A 183 -10.45 -8.36 -35.87
CA PHE A 183 -10.42 -9.08 -34.60
C PHE A 183 -8.97 -9.27 -34.10
N ILE A 184 -8.07 -9.62 -35.01
CA ILE A 184 -6.63 -9.73 -34.75
C ILE A 184 -6.09 -8.38 -34.29
N GLU A 185 -6.40 -7.26 -34.95
CA GLU A 185 -5.90 -5.92 -34.58
C GLU A 185 -6.38 -5.42 -33.20
N LYS A 186 -7.59 -5.82 -32.77
CA LYS A 186 -8.08 -5.57 -31.41
C LYS A 186 -7.36 -6.44 -30.37
N GLU A 187 -7.01 -7.68 -30.71
CA GLU A 187 -6.22 -8.57 -29.87
C GLU A 187 -4.73 -8.22 -29.84
N THR A 188 -4.10 -7.68 -30.90
CA THR A 188 -2.67 -7.29 -30.91
C THR A 188 -2.37 -6.10 -30.00
N LYS A 189 -3.40 -5.30 -29.66
CA LYS A 189 -3.29 -4.22 -28.66
C LYS A 189 -3.36 -4.76 -27.22
N ALA A 190 -4.11 -5.84 -27.00
CA ALA A 190 -3.99 -6.63 -25.78
C ALA A 190 -2.67 -7.44 -25.85
N GLY A 191 -1.98 -7.66 -24.73
CA GLY A 191 -0.79 -8.52 -24.75
C GLY A 191 -1.17 -9.98 -25.05
N PRO A 192 -0.20 -10.92 -25.07
CA PRO A 192 -0.49 -12.35 -25.27
C PRO A 192 -1.32 -12.89 -24.09
N THR A 193 -2.64 -12.94 -24.26
CA THR A 193 -3.60 -13.50 -23.30
C THR A 193 -4.01 -14.91 -23.70
N THR A 194 -4.23 -15.76 -22.70
CA THR A 194 -5.05 -16.96 -22.88
C THR A 194 -6.33 -16.80 -22.06
N HIS A 195 -7.47 -17.07 -22.68
CA HIS A 195 -8.75 -17.12 -22.00
C HIS A 195 -8.93 -18.50 -21.39
N VAL A 196 -9.35 -18.60 -20.13
CA VAL A 196 -9.84 -19.86 -19.59
C VAL A 196 -11.36 -19.86 -19.66
N ALA A 197 -11.90 -20.77 -20.45
CA ALA A 197 -13.32 -21.09 -20.41
C ALA A 197 -13.57 -21.99 -19.19
N ASP A 198 -13.59 -21.41 -17.99
CA ASP A 198 -14.19 -22.09 -16.84
C ASP A 198 -15.70 -21.78 -16.86
N THR A 199 -16.47 -22.85 -16.87
CA THR A 199 -17.91 -22.88 -16.66
C THR A 199 -18.22 -22.36 -15.26
N ALA A 200 -19.27 -21.52 -15.17
CA ALA A 200 -19.88 -20.93 -13.95
C ALA A 200 -19.34 -19.58 -13.42
N ASP A 201 -18.10 -19.17 -13.68
CA ASP A 201 -17.56 -17.93 -13.08
C ASP A 201 -16.86 -17.06 -14.14
N GLY A 202 -17.53 -15.99 -14.56
CA GLY A 202 -17.24 -15.19 -15.77
C GLY A 202 -15.76 -15.11 -16.19
N GLY A 203 -15.49 -15.58 -17.42
CA GLY A 203 -14.21 -15.57 -18.17
C GLY A 203 -12.97 -15.07 -17.42
N VAL A 204 -12.18 -16.01 -16.88
CA VAL A 204 -10.87 -15.73 -16.27
C VAL A 204 -9.84 -15.48 -17.37
N ARG A 205 -9.08 -14.38 -17.27
CA ARG A 205 -7.97 -14.08 -18.20
C ARG A 205 -6.62 -14.35 -17.56
N LEU A 206 -5.75 -15.05 -18.29
CA LEU A 206 -4.41 -15.39 -17.85
C LEU A 206 -3.34 -14.59 -18.60
N TRP A 207 -2.37 -14.10 -17.84
CA TRP A 207 -1.25 -13.32 -18.34
C TRP A 207 0.08 -13.91 -17.83
N GLY A 208 1.03 -14.17 -18.72
CA GLY A 208 2.36 -14.61 -18.35
C GLY A 208 3.27 -13.43 -17.99
N TYR A 209 4.09 -13.60 -16.95
CA TYR A 209 5.08 -12.60 -16.51
C TYR A 209 6.43 -13.24 -16.21
N ARG A 210 7.49 -12.49 -16.50
CA ARG A 210 8.87 -12.82 -16.14
C ARG A 210 9.46 -11.72 -15.24
N SER A 211 10.18 -12.14 -14.20
CA SER A 211 10.89 -11.20 -13.33
C SER A 211 12.12 -10.62 -14.03
N SER A 212 12.40 -9.35 -13.72
CA SER A 212 13.60 -8.64 -14.15
C SER A 212 14.29 -8.07 -12.92
N PHE A 213 15.63 -8.10 -12.93
CA PHE A 213 16.44 -7.46 -11.89
C PHE A 213 16.13 -5.95 -11.81
N LEU A 214 16.07 -5.27 -12.95
CA LEU A 214 15.80 -3.84 -13.02
C LEU A 214 14.41 -3.50 -12.44
N GLY A 215 13.38 -4.27 -12.79
CA GLY A 215 12.04 -4.06 -12.25
C GLY A 215 11.97 -4.29 -10.73
N THR A 216 12.69 -5.30 -10.24
CA THR A 216 12.80 -5.55 -8.79
C THR A 216 13.50 -4.38 -8.09
N ALA A 217 14.58 -3.85 -8.67
CA ALA A 217 15.26 -2.66 -8.17
C ALA A 217 14.35 -1.42 -8.13
N CYS A 218 13.44 -1.24 -9.10
CA CYS A 218 12.45 -0.16 -9.07
C CYS A 218 11.50 -0.28 -7.87
N VAL A 219 10.98 -1.47 -7.59
CA VAL A 219 10.08 -1.68 -6.46
C VAL A 219 10.77 -1.38 -5.13
N TRP A 220 12.02 -1.85 -4.96
CA TRP A 220 12.82 -1.53 -3.79
C TRP A 220 13.17 -0.04 -3.70
N GLY A 221 13.49 0.60 -4.83
CA GLY A 221 13.77 2.04 -4.90
C GLY A 221 12.57 2.88 -4.46
N ILE A 222 11.38 2.58 -4.99
CA ILE A 222 10.12 3.22 -4.58
C ILE A 222 9.88 3.05 -3.08
N THR A 223 10.00 1.82 -2.57
CA THR A 223 9.80 1.51 -1.15
C THR A 223 10.81 2.24 -0.25
N THR A 224 12.07 2.33 -0.69
CA THR A 224 13.13 3.01 0.07
C THR A 224 12.87 4.51 0.12
N VAL A 225 12.54 5.13 -1.02
CA VAL A 225 12.25 6.57 -1.09
C VAL A 225 11.02 6.93 -0.27
N THR A 226 9.98 6.10 -0.23
CA THR A 226 8.80 6.40 0.61
C THR A 226 9.08 6.29 2.10
N VAL A 227 9.91 5.33 2.52
CA VAL A 227 10.40 5.28 3.91
C VAL A 227 11.23 6.53 4.23
N LEU A 228 12.11 6.96 3.32
CA LEU A 228 12.88 8.19 3.48
C LEU A 228 12.00 9.43 3.60
N TRP A 229 10.90 9.53 2.86
CA TRP A 229 9.93 10.63 2.99
C TRP A 229 9.26 10.67 4.37
N ILE A 230 8.91 9.51 4.95
CA ILE A 230 8.38 9.43 6.32
C ILE A 230 9.45 9.83 7.34
N CYS A 231 10.69 9.35 7.17
CA CYS A 231 11.81 9.76 8.02
C CYS A 231 12.07 11.27 7.91
N PHE A 232 11.93 11.86 6.72
CA PHE A 232 12.09 13.28 6.49
C PHE A 232 11.05 14.10 7.25
N LEU A 233 9.78 13.68 7.29
CA LEU A 233 8.75 14.29 8.15
C LEU A 233 9.12 14.21 9.64
N GLY A 234 9.72 13.09 10.06
CA GLY A 234 10.27 12.88 11.39
C GLY A 234 11.36 13.88 11.76
N VAL A 235 12.33 14.08 10.86
CA VAL A 235 13.42 15.04 11.04
C VAL A 235 12.86 16.47 11.16
N TRP A 236 11.92 16.86 10.30
CA TRP A 236 11.28 18.18 10.37
C TRP A 236 10.51 18.41 11.67
N THR A 237 9.80 17.39 12.14
CA THR A 237 9.08 17.45 13.42
C THR A 237 10.05 17.52 14.60
N ALA A 238 11.17 16.79 14.54
CA ALA A 238 12.21 16.82 15.57
C ALA A 238 12.97 18.16 15.61
N ASP A 239 13.17 18.82 14.46
CA ASP A 239 13.76 20.18 14.35
C ASP A 239 12.83 21.23 14.96
N TYR A 240 11.51 21.13 14.72
CA TYR A 240 10.50 22.02 15.31
C TYR A 240 10.58 22.07 16.85
N TYR A 241 10.80 20.92 17.50
CA TYR A 241 10.99 20.86 18.97
C TYR A 241 12.44 21.15 19.43
N GLY A 242 13.38 21.38 18.51
CA GLY A 242 14.80 21.61 18.81
C GLY A 242 15.48 20.40 19.45
N SER A 243 15.04 19.19 19.11
CA SER A 243 15.54 17.91 19.66
C SER A 243 16.72 17.32 18.89
N LEU A 244 16.82 17.64 17.59
CA LEU A 244 18.04 17.42 16.83
C LEU A 244 19.14 18.35 17.35
N PRO A 245 20.44 18.05 17.14
CA PRO A 245 21.54 18.97 17.43
C PRO A 245 21.47 20.17 16.46
N GLY A 246 20.44 20.99 16.61
CA GLY A 246 20.06 22.15 15.83
C GLY A 246 19.49 23.20 16.78
N LYS A 247 19.89 24.45 16.58
CA LYS A 247 19.62 25.68 17.36
C LYS A 247 20.01 25.69 18.86
N ARG A 248 19.84 24.60 19.63
CA ARG A 248 20.21 24.50 21.07
C ARG A 248 21.64 24.02 21.34
N HIS A 249 22.32 23.42 20.36
CA HIS A 249 23.67 22.83 20.51
C HIS A 249 24.76 23.46 19.62
N GLY A 250 24.51 24.64 19.05
CA GLY A 250 25.55 25.40 18.31
C GLY A 250 25.88 24.91 16.89
N VAL A 251 25.01 24.12 16.27
CA VAL A 251 25.15 23.69 14.86
C VAL A 251 24.48 24.73 13.94
N PRO A 252 25.15 25.17 12.84
CA PRO A 252 24.69 26.29 11.99
C PRO A 252 23.44 26.02 11.15
N TYR A 253 22.95 24.78 11.08
CA TYR A 253 21.80 24.39 10.25
C TYR A 253 20.64 23.92 11.14
N SER A 254 19.76 24.83 11.57
CA SER A 254 18.36 24.44 11.79
C SER A 254 17.65 24.55 10.44
N LEU A 255 16.79 23.58 10.09
CA LEU A 255 16.06 23.59 8.82
C LEU A 255 15.12 24.81 8.72
N SER A 256 14.73 25.34 9.88
CA SER A 256 13.96 26.58 10.06
C SER A 256 14.85 27.76 10.49
N LEU A 257 15.00 28.76 9.62
CA LEU A 257 15.55 30.08 9.94
C LEU A 257 14.41 31.03 10.30
N ASN A 258 14.41 31.53 11.54
CA ASN A 258 13.72 32.70 12.12
C ASN A 258 12.23 33.01 11.80
N SER A 259 11.56 32.33 10.86
CA SER A 259 10.18 32.59 10.45
C SER A 259 9.30 31.36 10.64
N SER A 260 8.42 31.41 11.65
CA SER A 260 7.47 30.33 11.95
C SER A 260 6.52 30.02 10.78
N PHE A 261 6.24 31.01 9.93
CA PHE A 261 5.37 30.84 8.76
C PHE A 261 6.00 29.92 7.69
N LEU A 262 7.29 30.11 7.38
CA LEU A 262 7.97 29.33 6.34
C LEU A 262 8.15 27.88 6.79
N GLU A 263 8.46 27.66 8.06
CA GLU A 263 8.56 26.32 8.67
C GLU A 263 7.23 25.58 8.61
N LEU A 264 6.13 26.26 8.95
CA LEU A 264 4.79 25.70 8.84
C LEU A 264 4.40 25.40 7.38
N ALA A 265 4.66 26.34 6.47
CA ALA A 265 4.33 26.18 5.05
C ALA A 265 5.12 25.03 4.41
N THR A 266 6.41 24.91 4.71
CA THR A 266 7.27 23.83 4.21
C THR A 266 6.82 22.47 4.74
N PHE A 267 6.54 22.36 6.04
CA PHE A 267 5.99 21.12 6.61
C PHE A 267 4.68 20.70 5.93
N LEU A 268 3.73 21.62 5.75
CA LEU A 268 2.44 21.32 5.12
C LEU A 268 2.59 20.83 3.67
N ILE A 269 3.50 21.44 2.90
CA ILE A 269 3.79 21.01 1.53
C ILE A 269 4.40 19.60 1.52
N LEU A 270 5.39 19.33 2.37
CA LEU A 270 6.03 18.01 2.47
C LEU A 270 5.05 16.93 2.93
N TRP A 271 4.21 17.27 3.91
CA TRP A 271 3.14 16.41 4.41
C TRP A 271 2.13 16.07 3.31
N ALA A 272 1.68 17.06 2.55
CA ALA A 272 0.75 16.85 1.43
C ALA A 272 1.36 15.99 0.33
N ILE A 273 2.64 16.22 -0.03
CA ILE A 273 3.36 15.38 -1.00
C ILE A 273 3.44 13.93 -0.49
N CYS A 274 3.83 13.73 0.76
CA CYS A 274 3.92 12.40 1.36
C CYS A 274 2.55 11.69 1.38
N PHE A 275 1.47 12.42 1.70
CA PHE A 275 0.11 11.89 1.68
C PHE A 275 -0.30 11.43 0.28
N VAL A 276 -0.06 12.25 -0.74
CA VAL A 276 -0.36 11.91 -2.14
C VAL A 276 0.45 10.69 -2.59
N ILE A 277 1.74 10.63 -2.27
CA ILE A 277 2.59 9.48 -2.61
C ILE A 277 2.08 8.20 -1.94
N LEU A 278 1.73 8.25 -0.65
CA LEU A 278 1.23 7.08 0.08
C LEU A 278 -0.13 6.60 -0.45
N ILE A 279 -1.03 7.51 -0.79
CA ILE A 279 -2.31 7.16 -1.42
C ILE A 279 -2.09 6.55 -2.80
N ALA A 280 -1.22 7.16 -3.61
CA ALA A 280 -0.89 6.65 -4.93
C ALA A 280 -0.30 5.23 -4.84
N LEU A 281 0.60 4.97 -3.89
CA LEU A 281 1.13 3.63 -3.66
C LEU A 281 0.07 2.67 -3.16
N PHE A 282 -0.83 3.08 -2.27
CA PHE A 282 -1.93 2.23 -1.82
C PHE A 282 -2.85 1.84 -2.98
N ALA A 283 -3.21 2.80 -3.84
CA ALA A 283 -4.05 2.58 -5.00
C ALA A 283 -3.37 1.71 -6.08
N LEU A 284 -2.08 1.94 -6.33
CA LEU A 284 -1.30 1.20 -7.32
C LEU A 284 -0.74 -0.13 -6.80
N LYS A 285 -0.76 -0.38 -5.48
CA LYS A 285 -0.23 -1.59 -4.81
C LYS A 285 -0.54 -2.91 -5.53
N PRO A 286 -1.80 -3.22 -5.92
CA PRO A 286 -2.09 -4.50 -6.58
C PRO A 286 -1.40 -4.63 -7.95
N HIS A 287 -1.20 -3.51 -8.65
CA HIS A 287 -0.60 -3.50 -9.98
C HIS A 287 0.91 -3.30 -9.97
N LEU A 288 1.46 -2.65 -8.93
CA LEU A 288 2.83 -2.16 -8.89
C LEU A 288 3.83 -3.29 -9.20
N ARG A 289 3.68 -4.44 -8.54
CA ARG A 289 4.59 -5.58 -8.72
C ARG A 289 4.51 -6.20 -10.11
N ASN A 290 3.33 -6.19 -10.75
CA ASN A 290 3.14 -6.70 -12.10
C ASN A 290 3.58 -5.70 -13.16
N TYR A 291 3.42 -4.41 -12.89
CA TYR A 291 3.93 -3.35 -13.76
C TYR A 291 5.46 -3.43 -13.90
N PHE A 292 6.17 -3.76 -12.81
CA PHE A 292 7.61 -3.97 -12.80
C PHE A 292 8.06 -5.39 -13.20
N ARG A 293 7.17 -6.16 -13.84
CA ARG A 293 7.49 -7.43 -14.51
C ARG A 293 7.31 -7.26 -16.02
N ILE A 294 7.99 -8.11 -16.80
CA ILE A 294 7.86 -8.13 -18.26
C ILE A 294 6.75 -9.10 -18.61
N GLN A 295 5.81 -8.68 -19.44
CA GLN A 295 4.76 -9.54 -19.96
C GLN A 295 5.33 -10.55 -20.99
N THR A 296 4.96 -11.82 -20.84
CA THR A 296 5.36 -12.93 -21.71
C THR A 296 4.16 -13.80 -22.05
N LEU A 297 4.33 -14.76 -22.96
CA LEU A 297 3.32 -15.80 -23.15
C LEU A 297 3.15 -16.61 -21.86
N PRO A 298 1.93 -17.09 -21.53
CA PRO A 298 1.68 -17.92 -20.35
C PRO A 298 2.50 -19.21 -20.29
N SER A 299 2.92 -19.77 -21.43
CA SER A 299 3.80 -20.95 -21.52
C SER A 299 5.28 -20.65 -21.16
N GLN A 300 5.71 -19.39 -21.27
CA GLN A 300 7.10 -19.00 -20.99
C GLN A 300 7.25 -18.19 -19.68
N GLY A 301 6.13 -17.87 -19.04
CA GLY A 301 6.09 -17.08 -17.81
C GLY A 301 6.65 -17.84 -16.60
N GLN A 302 7.36 -17.11 -15.74
CA GLN A 302 7.71 -17.58 -14.39
C GLN A 302 6.56 -17.36 -13.39
N PHE A 303 5.73 -16.36 -13.67
CA PHE A 303 4.55 -16.02 -12.89
C PHE A 303 3.36 -15.92 -13.83
N ILE A 304 2.20 -16.36 -13.37
CA ILE A 304 0.93 -16.18 -14.06
C ILE A 304 0.09 -15.22 -13.24
N CYS A 305 -0.38 -14.16 -13.88
CA CYS A 305 -1.38 -13.27 -13.30
C CYS A 305 -2.75 -13.68 -13.82
N ILE A 306 -3.66 -13.82 -12.87
CA ILE A 306 -5.03 -14.21 -13.09
C ILE A 306 -5.85 -12.95 -12.90
N GLU A 307 -6.58 -12.55 -13.93
CA GLU A 307 -7.47 -11.40 -13.94
C GLU A 307 -8.91 -11.92 -13.87
N ARG A 308 -9.60 -11.59 -12.78
CA ARG A 308 -11.00 -11.93 -12.54
C ARG A 308 -11.81 -10.65 -12.35
N THR A 309 -12.98 -10.57 -12.99
CA THR A 309 -13.92 -9.46 -12.80
C THR A 309 -14.65 -9.62 -11.48
N LEU A 310 -14.54 -8.63 -10.59
CA LEU A 310 -15.26 -8.62 -9.33
C LEU A 310 -16.70 -8.18 -9.59
N HIS A 311 -17.63 -9.13 -9.57
CA HIS A 311 -19.07 -8.81 -9.55
C HIS A 311 -19.45 -8.54 -8.09
N GLU A 312 -19.38 -7.27 -7.67
CA GLU A 312 -19.85 -6.87 -6.34
C GLU A 312 -21.39 -6.96 -6.31
N ILE A 313 -21.92 -7.80 -5.42
CA ILE A 313 -23.36 -7.80 -5.12
C ILE A 313 -23.64 -6.58 -4.25
N LYS A 314 -24.06 -5.48 -4.87
CA LYS A 314 -24.47 -4.26 -4.14
C LYS A 314 -25.83 -4.51 -3.48
N MET A 315 -25.85 -4.74 -2.16
CA MET A 315 -27.08 -4.75 -1.38
C MET A 315 -27.59 -3.31 -1.22
N LEU A 316 -28.36 -2.83 -2.20
CA LEU A 316 -28.90 -1.46 -2.24
C LEU A 316 -30.25 -1.37 -1.48
N ILE A 317 -30.46 -0.23 -0.81
CA ILE A 317 -31.79 0.25 -0.41
C ILE A 317 -32.37 1.02 -1.60
N ASP A 318 -33.64 0.78 -1.91
CA ASP A 318 -34.34 1.13 -3.16
C ASP A 318 -34.52 2.65 -3.40
N GLU A 319 -34.19 3.52 -2.45
CA GLU A 319 -34.34 4.98 -2.60
C GLU A 319 -33.02 5.73 -2.50
N SER A 320 -32.34 5.89 -3.64
CA SER A 320 -31.13 6.73 -3.75
C SER A 320 -31.46 8.20 -4.03
N THR A 321 -31.01 9.09 -3.14
CA THR A 321 -31.08 10.55 -3.33
C THR A 321 -30.24 10.99 -4.54
N TRP A 322 -30.54 12.17 -5.12
CA TRP A 322 -29.78 12.69 -6.27
C TRP A 322 -28.27 12.84 -6.00
N ILE A 323 -27.91 13.15 -4.75
CA ILE A 323 -26.52 13.23 -4.28
C ILE A 323 -25.87 11.84 -4.34
N GLN A 324 -26.54 10.80 -3.85
CA GLN A 324 -26.03 9.43 -3.93
C GLN A 324 -25.84 8.99 -5.37
N LYS A 325 -26.73 9.37 -6.31
CA LYS A 325 -26.54 9.07 -7.74
C LYS A 325 -25.29 9.72 -8.33
N GLN A 326 -25.00 10.98 -7.98
CA GLN A 326 -23.79 11.66 -8.45
C GLN A 326 -22.52 11.10 -7.81
N VAL A 327 -22.56 10.82 -6.51
CA VAL A 327 -21.45 10.19 -5.78
C VAL A 327 -21.17 8.80 -6.33
N ASN A 328 -22.20 8.00 -6.63
CA ASN A 328 -22.04 6.67 -7.21
C ASN A 328 -21.43 6.76 -8.62
N ARG A 329 -21.87 7.70 -9.48
CA ARG A 329 -21.23 7.91 -10.78
C ARG A 329 -19.75 8.29 -10.67
N LEU A 330 -19.42 9.21 -9.77
CA LEU A 330 -18.03 9.60 -9.52
C LEU A 330 -17.23 8.42 -8.98
N THR A 331 -17.79 7.66 -8.05
CA THR A 331 -17.15 6.49 -7.43
C THR A 331 -16.94 5.38 -8.45
N ASP A 332 -17.94 5.05 -9.26
CA ASP A 332 -17.85 4.06 -10.33
C ASP A 332 -16.81 4.49 -11.38
N ALA A 333 -16.78 5.77 -11.77
CA ALA A 333 -15.75 6.30 -12.67
C ALA A 333 -14.34 6.20 -12.06
N LEU A 334 -14.20 6.47 -10.76
CA LEU A 334 -12.93 6.40 -10.03
C LEU A 334 -12.47 4.94 -9.81
N VAL A 335 -13.41 4.01 -9.60
CA VAL A 335 -13.18 2.56 -9.53
C VAL A 335 -12.66 2.03 -10.86
N VAL A 336 -13.28 2.43 -11.97
CA VAL A 336 -12.83 2.08 -13.32
C VAL A 336 -11.46 2.71 -13.63
N LEU A 337 -11.25 3.98 -13.28
CA LEU A 337 -9.97 4.66 -13.46
C LEU A 337 -8.84 3.96 -12.68
N LEU A 338 -9.12 3.52 -11.45
CA LEU A 338 -8.18 2.80 -10.60
C LEU A 338 -8.11 1.29 -10.89
N SER A 339 -8.78 0.79 -11.94
CA SER A 339 -8.84 -0.64 -12.30
C SER A 339 -9.21 -1.56 -11.13
N ARG A 340 -10.07 -1.06 -10.23
CA ARG A 340 -10.46 -1.74 -8.99
C ARG A 340 -11.69 -2.64 -9.16
N ASP A 341 -12.24 -2.70 -10.37
CA ASP A 341 -13.27 -3.63 -10.84
C ASP A 341 -12.73 -5.05 -11.07
N ARG A 342 -11.39 -5.22 -11.07
CA ARG A 342 -10.73 -6.49 -11.36
C ARG A 342 -9.77 -6.87 -10.25
N GLU A 343 -9.79 -8.15 -9.91
CA GLU A 343 -8.83 -8.74 -9.01
C GLU A 343 -7.68 -9.35 -9.81
N TYR A 344 -6.45 -8.98 -9.43
CA TYR A 344 -5.22 -9.48 -10.02
C TYR A 344 -4.49 -10.34 -9.02
N THR A 345 -4.51 -11.65 -9.20
CA THR A 345 -3.75 -12.58 -8.36
C THR A 345 -2.53 -13.11 -9.11
N THR A 346 -1.35 -13.05 -8.51
CA THR A 346 -0.13 -13.60 -9.13
C THR A 346 0.35 -14.86 -8.46
N CYS A 347 0.45 -15.93 -9.25
CA CYS A 347 0.87 -17.25 -8.82
C CYS A 347 2.22 -17.59 -9.47
N PRO A 348 3.20 -18.14 -8.73
CA PRO A 348 4.43 -18.67 -9.32
C PRO A 348 4.12 -19.95 -10.12
N VAL A 349 4.82 -20.13 -11.25
CA VAL A 349 4.74 -21.34 -12.08
C VAL A 349 5.78 -22.33 -11.63
N SER A 350 5.35 -23.58 -11.41
CA SER A 350 6.20 -24.73 -11.11
C SER A 350 6.17 -25.73 -12.26
N ARG A 351 7.08 -26.71 -12.24
CA ARG A 351 7.17 -27.77 -13.26
C ARG A 351 7.08 -29.14 -12.61
N THR A 352 6.37 -30.06 -13.26
CA THR A 352 6.33 -31.48 -12.90
C THR A 352 7.62 -32.19 -13.32
N THR A 353 7.80 -33.47 -12.94
CA THR A 353 9.00 -34.24 -13.35
C THR A 353 9.05 -34.45 -14.85
N GLN A 354 7.89 -34.57 -15.49
CA GLN A 354 7.74 -34.63 -16.95
C GLN A 354 7.86 -33.27 -17.65
N GLY A 355 8.14 -32.19 -16.91
CA GLY A 355 8.35 -30.85 -17.48
C GLY A 355 7.07 -30.09 -17.82
N ARG A 356 5.88 -30.60 -17.49
CA ARG A 356 4.61 -29.87 -17.64
C ARG A 356 4.56 -28.72 -16.63
N GLN A 357 4.11 -27.57 -17.08
CA GLN A 357 3.99 -26.38 -16.24
C GLN A 357 2.65 -26.39 -15.49
N TYR A 358 2.67 -25.99 -14.23
CA TYR A 358 1.45 -25.82 -13.45
C TYR A 358 1.58 -24.64 -12.49
N PHE A 359 0.44 -24.10 -12.08
CA PHE A 359 0.34 -23.17 -10.96
C PHE A 359 -0.87 -23.54 -10.10
N THR A 360 -0.89 -23.05 -8.87
CA THR A 360 -2.01 -23.27 -7.96
C THR A 360 -2.70 -21.94 -7.69
N TYR A 361 -4.01 -21.89 -7.92
CA TYR A 361 -4.86 -20.74 -7.67
C TYR A 361 -6.09 -21.16 -6.88
N GLN A 362 -6.39 -20.45 -5.79
CA GLN A 362 -7.50 -20.76 -4.89
C GLN A 362 -7.55 -22.25 -4.46
N CYS A 363 -6.38 -22.83 -4.18
CA CYS A 363 -6.19 -24.25 -3.85
C CYS A 363 -6.46 -25.26 -4.98
N THR A 364 -6.78 -24.81 -6.20
CA THR A 364 -6.92 -25.65 -7.39
C THR A 364 -5.66 -25.60 -8.24
N ARG A 365 -5.19 -26.75 -8.73
CA ARG A 365 -4.04 -26.84 -9.63
C ARG A 365 -4.49 -26.68 -11.08
N TYR A 366 -3.84 -25.76 -11.78
CA TYR A 366 -4.02 -25.53 -13.21
C TYR A 366 -2.77 -26.00 -13.94
N VAL A 367 -2.93 -26.94 -14.88
CA VAL A 367 -1.85 -27.53 -15.67
C VAL A 367 -1.90 -26.95 -17.09
N TYR A 368 -0.74 -26.73 -17.68
CA TYR A 368 -0.65 -26.29 -19.07
C TYR A 368 -0.92 -27.46 -20.01
N ASP A 369 -1.99 -27.35 -20.79
CA ASP A 369 -2.28 -28.25 -21.90
C ASP A 369 -1.54 -27.77 -23.16
N THR A 370 -0.71 -28.64 -23.72
CA THR A 370 0.05 -28.35 -24.94
C THR A 370 -0.82 -28.27 -26.18
N ASP A 371 -1.92 -29.01 -26.21
CA ASP A 371 -2.78 -29.17 -27.39
C ASP A 371 -3.74 -27.98 -27.50
N MET A 372 -4.32 -27.59 -26.36
CA MET A 372 -5.19 -26.40 -26.27
C MET A 372 -4.41 -25.09 -26.08
N GLN A 373 -3.09 -25.17 -25.85
CA GLN A 373 -2.22 -24.03 -25.49
C GLN A 373 -2.76 -23.18 -24.33
N GLN A 374 -3.46 -23.81 -23.39
CA GLN A 374 -4.19 -23.14 -22.31
C GLN A 374 -3.96 -23.85 -20.98
N TYR A 375 -4.07 -23.10 -19.88
CA TYR A 375 -4.13 -23.70 -18.56
C TYR A 375 -5.57 -24.07 -18.21
N SER A 376 -5.78 -25.30 -17.78
CA SER A 376 -7.06 -25.79 -17.26
C SER A 376 -6.83 -26.59 -15.97
N PRO A 377 -7.84 -26.68 -15.10
CA PRO A 377 -7.85 -27.71 -14.07
C PRO A 377 -7.73 -29.08 -14.73
N PHE A 378 -6.84 -29.93 -14.22
CA PHE A 378 -6.64 -31.26 -14.77
C PHE A 378 -7.60 -32.23 -14.09
N GLU A 379 -8.58 -32.74 -14.83
CA GLU A 379 -9.50 -33.77 -14.38
C GLU A 379 -9.22 -35.08 -15.11
N PHE A 380 -9.17 -36.19 -14.36
CA PHE A 380 -9.04 -37.52 -14.93
C PHE A 380 -10.42 -38.09 -15.20
N ASP A 381 -10.70 -38.42 -16.47
CA ASP A 381 -11.92 -39.13 -16.84
C ASP A 381 -11.78 -40.62 -16.46
N LEU A 382 -12.52 -41.04 -15.44
CA LEU A 382 -12.60 -42.44 -15.01
C LEU A 382 -13.65 -43.23 -15.83
N GLY A 383 -14.28 -42.57 -16.81
CA GLY A 383 -15.37 -43.08 -17.62
C GLY A 383 -16.73 -42.66 -17.07
N THR A 384 -17.69 -42.52 -17.98
CA THR A 384 -19.03 -41.99 -17.70
C THR A 384 -20.08 -43.07 -17.41
N SER A 385 -19.73 -44.36 -17.49
CA SER A 385 -20.66 -45.47 -17.25
C SER A 385 -20.31 -46.25 -15.98
N ASN A 386 -21.31 -46.84 -15.31
CA ASN A 386 -21.07 -47.66 -14.11
C ASN A 386 -20.07 -48.80 -14.39
N ARG A 387 -20.15 -49.42 -15.57
CA ARG A 387 -19.20 -50.46 -16.00
C ARG A 387 -17.75 -49.96 -16.11
N SER A 388 -17.54 -48.73 -16.60
CA SER A 388 -16.20 -48.14 -16.69
C SER A 388 -15.58 -47.86 -15.32
N LEU A 389 -16.40 -47.42 -14.35
CA LEU A 389 -15.97 -47.23 -12.96
C LEU A 389 -15.66 -48.56 -12.27
N LEU A 390 -16.46 -49.62 -12.51
CA LEU A 390 -16.18 -50.96 -12.01
C LEU A 390 -14.86 -51.54 -12.57
N ALA A 391 -14.48 -51.18 -13.80
CA ALA A 391 -13.22 -51.64 -14.40
C ALA A 391 -11.98 -51.11 -13.66
N HIS A 392 -12.09 -50.02 -12.92
CA HIS A 392 -11.00 -49.47 -12.10
C HIS A 392 -10.86 -50.17 -10.74
N GLY A 393 -11.68 -51.19 -10.45
CA GLY A 393 -11.67 -51.91 -9.17
C GLY A 393 -10.40 -52.70 -8.85
N GLU A 394 -9.51 -52.90 -9.82
CA GLU A 394 -8.21 -53.57 -9.63
C GLU A 394 -7.15 -52.67 -8.96
N GLY A 395 -7.44 -51.37 -8.82
CA GLY A 395 -6.51 -50.40 -8.26
C GLY A 395 -5.49 -49.88 -9.28
N LEU A 396 -4.69 -48.89 -8.86
CA LEU A 396 -3.69 -48.25 -9.70
C LEU A 396 -2.28 -48.82 -9.48
N THR A 397 -1.38 -48.61 -10.43
CA THR A 397 0.05 -48.85 -10.18
C THR A 397 0.66 -47.68 -9.40
N SER A 398 1.72 -47.91 -8.63
CA SER A 398 2.40 -46.83 -7.91
C SER A 398 2.98 -45.76 -8.84
N GLU A 399 3.43 -46.16 -10.03
CA GLU A 399 3.95 -45.23 -11.06
C GLU A 399 2.83 -44.34 -11.61
N GLU A 400 1.68 -44.93 -11.93
CA GLU A 400 0.51 -44.18 -12.40
C GLU A 400 -0.03 -43.25 -11.32
N ALA A 401 -0.13 -43.71 -10.07
CA ALA A 401 -0.55 -42.87 -8.97
C ALA A 401 0.38 -41.66 -8.76
N ALA A 402 1.70 -41.86 -8.83
CA ALA A 402 2.67 -40.77 -8.76
C ALA A 402 2.50 -39.77 -9.92
N PHE A 403 2.28 -40.27 -11.14
CA PHE A 403 2.01 -39.42 -12.31
C PHE A 403 0.71 -38.60 -12.16
N ARG A 404 -0.38 -39.24 -11.70
CA ARG A 404 -1.66 -38.56 -11.46
C ARG A 404 -1.53 -37.50 -10.35
N LEU A 405 -0.77 -37.79 -9.29
CA LEU A 405 -0.51 -36.86 -8.18
C LEU A 405 0.22 -35.59 -8.63
N GLU A 406 1.16 -35.71 -9.58
CA GLU A 406 1.83 -34.54 -10.15
C GLU A 406 0.87 -33.62 -10.93
N LEU A 407 -0.15 -34.18 -11.59
CA LEU A 407 -1.10 -33.43 -12.42
C LEU A 407 -2.27 -32.85 -11.61
N VAL A 408 -2.95 -33.66 -10.79
CA VAL A 408 -4.07 -33.20 -9.94
C VAL A 408 -3.55 -32.36 -8.77
N GLY A 409 -2.41 -32.75 -8.20
CA GLY A 409 -1.94 -32.25 -6.92
C GLY A 409 -2.48 -33.05 -5.74
N PRO A 410 -1.98 -32.76 -4.53
CA PRO A 410 -2.38 -33.47 -3.32
C PRO A 410 -3.85 -33.20 -2.97
N ASN A 411 -4.50 -34.19 -2.36
CA ASN A 411 -5.82 -34.07 -1.75
C ASN A 411 -5.73 -33.28 -0.43
N PHE A 412 -5.30 -32.02 -0.50
CA PHE A 412 -5.09 -31.16 0.66
C PHE A 412 -5.34 -29.69 0.35
N ILE A 413 -6.15 -29.04 1.18
CA ILE A 413 -6.48 -27.63 1.05
C ILE A 413 -5.57 -26.84 2.00
N GLU A 414 -4.44 -26.36 1.48
CA GLU A 414 -3.44 -25.62 2.27
C GLU A 414 -3.95 -24.21 2.64
N VAL A 415 -4.05 -23.92 3.94
CA VAL A 415 -4.43 -22.59 4.44
C VAL A 415 -3.20 -21.84 4.95
N LYS A 416 -2.75 -20.87 4.15
CA LYS A 416 -1.56 -20.05 4.47
C LYS A 416 -1.89 -18.94 5.47
N VAL A 417 -1.58 -19.20 6.74
CA VAL A 417 -1.62 -18.19 7.80
C VAL A 417 -0.36 -17.32 7.73
N PRO A 418 -0.47 -16.00 7.56
CA PRO A 418 0.69 -15.10 7.57
C PRO A 418 1.38 -15.11 8.93
N GLY A 419 2.71 -14.91 8.93
CA GLY A 419 3.48 -14.68 10.15
C GLY A 419 3.05 -13.39 10.86
N VAL A 420 3.29 -13.30 12.18
CA VAL A 420 2.86 -12.15 13.01
C VAL A 420 3.32 -10.82 12.42
N PHE A 421 4.61 -10.70 12.08
CA PHE A 421 5.15 -9.48 11.46
C PHE A 421 4.48 -9.14 10.13
N ALA A 422 4.29 -10.14 9.26
CA ALA A 422 3.62 -9.94 7.98
C ALA A 422 2.15 -9.52 8.15
N ALA A 423 1.47 -10.02 9.18
CA ALA A 423 0.10 -9.64 9.52
C ALA A 423 0.02 -8.17 9.96
N PHE A 424 0.94 -7.70 10.81
CA PHE A 424 1.02 -6.29 11.20
C PHE A 424 1.32 -5.37 10.02
N VAL A 425 2.33 -5.70 9.20
CA VAL A 425 2.66 -4.91 8.01
C VAL A 425 1.46 -4.84 7.06
N ARG A 426 0.72 -5.93 6.88
CA ARG A 426 -0.49 -5.95 6.06
C ARG A 426 -1.59 -5.04 6.62
N GLU A 427 -1.76 -5.01 7.94
CA GLU A 427 -2.77 -4.17 8.61
C GLU A 427 -2.43 -2.69 8.54
N PHE A 428 -1.19 -2.31 8.85
CA PHE A 428 -0.72 -0.91 8.75
C PHE A 428 -0.69 -0.38 7.33
N MET A 429 -0.55 -1.27 6.34
CA MET A 429 -0.64 -0.93 4.91
C MET A 429 -2.08 -0.90 4.37
N SER A 430 -3.08 -0.96 5.25
CA SER A 430 -4.47 -0.72 4.86
C SER A 430 -4.78 0.79 4.85
N PHE A 431 -5.73 1.20 4.01
CA PHE A 431 -6.07 2.60 3.78
C PHE A 431 -6.32 3.39 5.07
N PHE A 432 -7.08 2.79 5.99
CA PHE A 432 -7.46 3.43 7.26
C PHE A 432 -6.24 3.76 8.13
N TYR A 433 -5.29 2.83 8.29
CA TYR A 433 -4.09 3.07 9.09
C TYR A 433 -3.11 4.01 8.39
N ILE A 434 -2.96 3.93 7.07
CA ILE A 434 -2.16 4.91 6.31
C ILE A 434 -2.71 6.33 6.55
N TYR A 435 -4.03 6.49 6.48
CA TYR A 435 -4.71 7.74 6.77
C TYR A 435 -4.52 8.20 8.23
N GLN A 436 -4.64 7.32 9.22
CA GLN A 436 -4.41 7.70 10.61
C GLN A 436 -2.95 8.12 10.85
N LEU A 437 -1.98 7.34 10.37
CA LEU A 437 -0.55 7.58 10.57
C LEU A 437 -0.06 8.87 9.90
N ILE A 438 -0.59 9.21 8.71
CA ILE A 438 -0.22 10.46 8.05
C ILE A 438 -0.81 11.67 8.77
N PHE A 439 -2.05 11.62 9.26
CA PHE A 439 -2.64 12.71 10.05
C PHE A 439 -1.99 12.87 11.43
N LEU A 440 -1.51 11.78 12.02
CA LEU A 440 -0.75 11.78 13.26
C LEU A 440 0.49 12.68 13.18
N TRP A 441 1.15 12.76 12.01
CA TRP A 441 2.27 13.69 11.80
C TRP A 441 1.89 15.16 11.99
N ALA A 442 0.66 15.55 11.65
CA ALA A 442 0.19 16.90 11.90
C ALA A 442 0.07 17.18 13.40
N PHE A 443 -0.49 16.23 14.19
CA PHE A 443 -0.56 16.38 15.65
C PHE A 443 0.82 16.50 16.30
N TYR A 444 1.79 15.73 15.81
CA TYR A 444 3.16 15.84 16.29
C TYR A 444 3.77 17.19 15.97
N PHE A 445 3.50 17.78 14.81
CA PHE A 445 4.08 19.07 14.43
C PHE A 445 3.46 20.28 15.17
N TYR A 446 2.13 20.30 15.39
CA TYR A 446 1.43 21.47 15.96
C TYR A 446 1.53 21.64 17.49
N ALA A 447 2.63 21.25 18.14
CA ALA A 447 2.79 21.31 19.61
C ALA A 447 1.78 20.46 20.43
N TYR A 448 1.03 19.56 19.78
CA TYR A 448 0.09 18.61 20.41
C TYR A 448 0.69 17.21 20.55
N TYR A 449 2.00 17.08 20.73
CA TYR A 449 2.67 15.77 20.79
C TYR A 449 2.10 14.86 21.88
N GLN A 450 1.59 15.41 23.00
CA GLN A 450 0.94 14.64 24.06
C GLN A 450 -0.30 13.89 23.54
N VAL A 451 -1.14 14.59 22.75
CA VAL A 451 -2.30 13.99 22.09
C VAL A 451 -1.86 12.96 21.06
N GLY A 452 -0.83 13.29 20.26
CA GLY A 452 -0.25 12.37 19.28
C GLY A 452 0.29 11.08 19.92
N VAL A 453 0.97 11.15 21.08
CA VAL A 453 1.45 9.97 21.80
C VAL A 453 0.29 9.10 22.30
N VAL A 454 -0.76 9.71 22.86
CA VAL A 454 -1.95 8.98 23.31
C VAL A 454 -2.65 8.31 22.12
N ASP A 455 -2.87 9.03 21.02
CA ASP A 455 -3.52 8.51 19.81
C ASP A 455 -2.70 7.37 19.18
N THR A 456 -1.37 7.50 19.16
CA THR A 456 -0.47 6.41 18.75
C THR A 456 -0.70 5.16 19.59
N GLY A 457 -0.82 5.30 20.91
CA GLY A 457 -1.15 4.19 21.80
C GLY A 457 -2.47 3.52 21.43
N VAL A 458 -3.51 4.30 21.17
CA VAL A 458 -4.83 3.80 20.75
C VAL A 458 -4.76 3.05 19.41
N ILE A 459 -4.07 3.62 18.42
CA ILE A 459 -3.85 3.00 17.10
C ILE A 459 -3.10 1.68 17.24
N LEU A 460 -2.02 1.64 18.02
CA LEU A 460 -1.23 0.42 18.21
C LEU A 460 -2.03 -0.68 18.94
N ILE A 461 -2.80 -0.33 19.98
CA ILE A 461 -3.63 -1.29 20.72
C ILE A 461 -4.73 -1.84 19.82
N SER A 462 -5.46 -0.98 19.11
CA SER A 462 -6.53 -1.39 18.20
C SER A 462 -6.02 -2.26 17.04
N ALA A 463 -4.89 -1.90 16.43
CA ALA A 463 -4.22 -2.71 15.42
C ALA A 463 -3.83 -4.09 15.96
N THR A 464 -3.27 -4.13 17.17
CA THR A 464 -2.86 -5.38 17.82
C THR A 464 -4.07 -6.29 18.07
N ILE A 465 -5.15 -5.77 18.65
CA ILE A 465 -6.37 -6.53 18.88
C ILE A 465 -6.91 -7.09 17.55
N LYS A 466 -6.98 -6.25 16.51
CA LYS A 466 -7.49 -6.64 15.20
C LYS A 466 -6.62 -7.72 14.53
N VAL A 467 -5.30 -7.59 14.58
CA VAL A 467 -4.36 -8.60 14.06
C VAL A 467 -4.49 -9.92 14.83
N VAL A 468 -4.57 -9.88 16.16
CA VAL A 468 -4.74 -11.08 17.00
C VAL A 468 -6.05 -11.79 16.68
N MET A 469 -7.17 -11.06 16.64
CA MET A 469 -8.48 -11.63 16.30
C MET A 469 -8.47 -12.26 14.90
N ARG A 470 -7.89 -11.56 13.91
CA ARG A 470 -7.76 -12.08 12.55
C ARG A 470 -6.92 -13.36 12.50
N MET A 471 -5.76 -13.37 13.14
CA MET A 471 -4.88 -14.54 13.16
C MET A 471 -5.53 -15.73 13.89
N GLN A 472 -6.29 -15.49 14.96
CA GLN A 472 -7.05 -16.55 15.64
C GLN A 472 -8.11 -17.16 14.71
N SER A 473 -8.82 -16.32 13.96
CA SER A 473 -9.79 -16.78 12.95
C SER A 473 -9.13 -17.59 11.84
N GLU A 474 -8.05 -17.07 11.24
CA GLU A 474 -7.31 -17.76 10.16
C GLU A 474 -6.70 -19.10 10.65
N ARG A 475 -6.23 -19.18 11.91
CA ARG A 475 -5.76 -20.44 12.52
C ARG A 475 -6.89 -21.44 12.77
N ARG A 476 -8.07 -20.97 13.17
CA ARG A 476 -9.25 -21.83 13.35
C ARG A 476 -9.66 -22.43 12.00
N LEU A 477 -9.70 -21.60 10.95
CA LEU A 477 -10.01 -22.05 9.60
C LEU A 477 -8.97 -23.05 9.09
N LYS A 478 -7.67 -22.79 9.35
CA LYS A 478 -6.59 -23.72 9.03
C LYS A 478 -6.82 -25.12 9.62
N ARG A 479 -7.18 -25.22 10.91
CA ARG A 479 -7.48 -26.50 11.56
C ARG A 479 -8.71 -27.22 11.00
N MET A 480 -9.68 -26.48 10.47
CA MET A 480 -10.88 -27.06 9.86
C MET A 480 -10.63 -27.56 8.43
N ALA A 481 -9.76 -26.87 7.68
CA ALA A 481 -9.46 -27.20 6.28
C ALA A 481 -8.38 -28.28 6.16
N GLU A 482 -7.36 -28.24 7.03
CA GLU A 482 -6.22 -29.17 7.00
C GLU A 482 -6.51 -30.40 7.87
N GLN A 483 -7.18 -31.40 7.28
CA GLN A 483 -7.39 -32.73 7.88
C GLN A 483 -6.63 -33.77 7.06
N PHE A 484 -5.87 -34.63 7.73
CA PHE A 484 -5.19 -35.77 7.12
C PHE A 484 -5.37 -36.99 8.01
N GLU A 485 -5.63 -38.13 7.40
CA GLU A 485 -5.78 -39.43 8.04
C GLU A 485 -5.01 -40.47 7.22
N GLU A 486 -4.99 -41.72 7.67
CA GLU A 486 -4.49 -42.84 6.87
C GLU A 486 -5.67 -43.59 6.26
N ALA A 487 -5.58 -43.91 4.97
CA ALA A 487 -6.53 -44.77 4.28
C ALA A 487 -5.81 -46.00 3.75
N ASN A 488 -6.50 -47.15 3.75
CA ASN A 488 -5.99 -48.37 3.14
C ASN A 488 -6.34 -48.37 1.65
N VAL A 489 -5.33 -48.41 0.78
CA VAL A 489 -5.46 -48.21 -0.67
C VAL A 489 -4.86 -49.40 -1.41
N LEU A 490 -5.52 -49.83 -2.47
CA LEU A 490 -5.05 -50.88 -3.37
C LEU A 490 -4.16 -50.27 -4.46
N ARG A 491 -2.85 -50.48 -4.34
CA ARG A 491 -1.86 -50.13 -5.37
C ARG A 491 -0.96 -51.31 -5.67
N ASP A 492 -0.60 -51.50 -6.94
CA ASP A 492 0.21 -52.65 -7.41
C ASP A 492 -0.37 -54.02 -6.98
N GLY A 493 -1.70 -54.11 -6.87
CA GLY A 493 -2.41 -55.31 -6.39
C GLY A 493 -2.24 -55.61 -4.90
N GLN A 494 -1.60 -54.72 -4.12
CA GLN A 494 -1.40 -54.85 -2.68
C GLN A 494 -2.11 -53.74 -1.90
N TRP A 495 -2.62 -54.09 -0.72
CA TRP A 495 -3.21 -53.11 0.19
C TRP A 495 -2.12 -52.44 1.02
N SER A 496 -2.07 -51.11 0.98
CA SER A 496 -1.11 -50.31 1.73
C SER A 496 -1.79 -49.12 2.41
N ARG A 497 -1.37 -48.80 3.62
CA ARG A 497 -1.81 -47.58 4.31
C ARG A 497 -1.01 -46.40 3.79
N ILE A 498 -1.71 -45.42 3.22
CA ILE A 498 -1.12 -44.15 2.76
C ILE A 498 -1.88 -42.98 3.38
N SER A 499 -1.26 -41.80 3.38
CA SER A 499 -1.93 -40.59 3.82
C SER A 499 -3.07 -40.24 2.86
N THR A 500 -4.19 -39.75 3.41
CA THR A 500 -5.32 -39.26 2.61
C THR A 500 -4.97 -38.06 1.73
N VAL A 501 -3.84 -37.40 2.01
CA VAL A 501 -3.24 -36.32 1.20
C VAL A 501 -2.77 -36.82 -0.17
N ASP A 502 -2.34 -38.08 -0.25
CA ASP A 502 -1.76 -38.68 -1.46
C ASP A 502 -2.81 -39.46 -2.28
N LEU A 503 -4.09 -39.37 -1.90
CA LEU A 503 -5.20 -39.95 -2.64
C LEU A 503 -5.44 -39.17 -3.93
N ILE A 504 -5.61 -39.90 -5.03
CA ILE A 504 -5.88 -39.34 -6.35
C ILE A 504 -7.10 -40.01 -7.00
N PRO A 505 -7.77 -39.35 -7.95
CA PRO A 505 -8.85 -39.96 -8.71
C PRO A 505 -8.41 -41.27 -9.37
N GLY A 506 -9.18 -42.34 -9.15
CA GLY A 506 -8.90 -43.69 -9.61
C GLY A 506 -8.29 -44.62 -8.55
N ASP A 507 -7.83 -44.11 -7.40
CA ASP A 507 -7.43 -44.97 -6.28
C ASP A 507 -8.63 -45.79 -5.77
N VAL A 508 -8.39 -47.03 -5.35
CA VAL A 508 -9.40 -47.88 -4.71
C VAL A 508 -9.09 -47.97 -3.22
N ILE A 509 -10.03 -47.54 -2.39
CA ILE A 509 -9.89 -47.49 -0.93
C ILE A 509 -10.79 -48.51 -0.24
N GLU A 510 -10.34 -49.03 0.89
CA GLU A 510 -11.14 -49.89 1.78
C GLU A 510 -11.81 -49.03 2.85
N LEU A 511 -13.12 -49.24 3.04
CA LEU A 511 -13.90 -48.53 4.04
C LEU A 511 -13.85 -49.26 5.38
N GLU A 512 -13.43 -48.55 6.43
CA GLU A 512 -13.44 -49.02 7.81
C GLU A 512 -14.57 -48.34 8.59
N THR A 513 -15.13 -49.03 9.59
CA THR A 513 -16.16 -48.44 10.47
C THR A 513 -15.53 -47.36 11.34
N GLY A 514 -16.16 -46.18 11.39
CA GLY A 514 -15.68 -45.01 12.12
C GLY A 514 -14.70 -44.13 11.33
N ALA A 515 -14.35 -44.50 10.09
CA ALA A 515 -13.45 -43.69 9.26
C ALA A 515 -14.12 -42.42 8.73
N HIS A 516 -13.37 -41.33 8.60
CA HIS A 516 -13.81 -40.12 7.92
C HIS A 516 -13.51 -40.20 6.42
N MET A 517 -14.51 -39.88 5.60
CA MET A 517 -14.30 -39.77 4.16
C MET A 517 -13.48 -38.52 3.84
N SER A 518 -12.30 -38.70 3.26
CA SER A 518 -11.39 -37.59 2.90
C SER A 518 -11.56 -37.09 1.46
N CYS A 519 -12.32 -37.81 0.62
CA CYS A 519 -12.57 -37.49 -0.78
C CYS A 519 -13.94 -38.05 -1.20
N ASP A 520 -14.45 -37.59 -2.34
CA ASP A 520 -15.71 -38.11 -2.88
C ASP A 520 -15.44 -39.41 -3.62
N CYS A 521 -16.14 -40.47 -3.23
CA CYS A 521 -15.91 -41.82 -3.72
C CYS A 521 -17.19 -42.45 -4.26
N VAL A 522 -17.03 -43.45 -5.12
CA VAL A 522 -18.11 -44.29 -5.64
C VAL A 522 -17.99 -45.68 -5.02
N LEU A 523 -19.05 -46.19 -4.41
CA LEU A 523 -19.03 -47.51 -3.79
C LEU A 523 -19.02 -48.61 -4.87
N LEU A 524 -17.98 -49.45 -4.89
CA LEU A 524 -17.81 -50.52 -5.88
C LEU A 524 -18.30 -51.89 -5.36
N SER A 525 -18.19 -52.15 -4.05
CA SER A 525 -18.60 -53.42 -3.46
C SER A 525 -19.08 -53.26 -2.02
N GLY A 526 -20.08 -54.07 -1.64
CA GLY A 526 -20.68 -54.07 -0.31
C GLY A 526 -21.73 -52.97 -0.12
N SER A 527 -22.09 -52.71 1.13
CA SER A 527 -22.93 -51.58 1.53
C SER A 527 -22.33 -50.86 2.73
N ALA A 528 -22.59 -49.56 2.81
CA ALA A 528 -22.13 -48.70 3.89
C ALA A 528 -23.29 -47.90 4.47
N VAL A 529 -23.22 -47.57 5.74
CA VAL A 529 -24.11 -46.64 6.42
C VAL A 529 -23.29 -45.40 6.72
N MET A 530 -23.70 -44.25 6.19
CA MET A 530 -22.97 -42.99 6.29
C MET A 530 -23.72 -42.00 7.18
N ASP A 531 -22.99 -41.27 8.00
CA ASP A 531 -23.47 -40.08 8.68
C ASP A 531 -23.07 -38.85 7.85
N GLU A 532 -24.08 -38.23 7.22
CA GLU A 532 -23.92 -37.06 6.37
C GLU A 532 -24.29 -35.75 7.08
N SER A 533 -24.52 -35.78 8.40
CA SER A 533 -24.97 -34.63 9.19
C SER A 533 -24.05 -33.40 9.08
N SER A 534 -22.76 -33.62 8.86
CA SER A 534 -21.78 -32.55 8.68
C SER A 534 -21.93 -31.78 7.35
N LEU A 535 -22.52 -32.39 6.33
CA LEU A 535 -22.69 -31.81 4.99
C LEU A 535 -24.14 -31.38 4.73
N THR A 536 -25.12 -32.21 5.11
CA THR A 536 -26.55 -31.95 4.86
C THR A 536 -27.26 -31.30 6.04
N GLY A 537 -26.71 -31.41 7.25
CA GLY A 537 -27.38 -31.00 8.50
C GLY A 537 -28.45 -31.99 8.98
N GLU A 538 -28.68 -33.10 8.27
CA GLU A 538 -29.64 -34.12 8.66
C GLU A 538 -28.98 -35.16 9.57
N PRO A 539 -29.52 -35.44 10.77
CA PRO A 539 -28.88 -36.32 11.75
C PRO A 539 -29.10 -37.83 11.47
N LEU A 540 -29.93 -38.18 10.48
CA LEU A 540 -30.28 -39.57 10.22
C LEU A 540 -29.26 -40.23 9.29
N PRO A 541 -28.69 -41.40 9.67
CA PRO A 541 -27.72 -42.08 8.84
C PRO A 541 -28.38 -42.65 7.56
N ILE A 542 -27.68 -42.54 6.44
CA ILE A 542 -28.17 -42.95 5.11
C ILE A 542 -27.43 -44.20 4.67
N ARG A 543 -28.17 -45.19 4.14
CA ARG A 543 -27.57 -46.40 3.57
C ARG A 543 -27.13 -46.17 2.13
N LYS A 544 -25.94 -46.67 1.82
CA LYS A 544 -25.29 -46.61 0.51
C LYS A 544 -25.05 -48.01 -0.04
N PHE A 545 -25.23 -48.17 -1.34
CA PHE A 545 -25.14 -49.45 -2.05
C PHE A 545 -24.11 -49.36 -3.17
N ALA A 546 -23.44 -50.48 -3.47
CA ALA A 546 -22.51 -50.53 -4.59
C ALA A 546 -23.22 -50.25 -5.92
N ILE A 547 -22.51 -49.62 -6.85
CA ILE A 547 -23.00 -49.39 -8.21
C ILE A 547 -23.36 -50.71 -8.89
N GLN A 548 -24.43 -50.69 -9.68
CA GLN A 548 -24.84 -51.86 -10.45
C GLN A 548 -23.94 -52.02 -11.67
N ASN A 549 -23.70 -53.27 -12.09
CA ASN A 549 -22.98 -53.55 -13.32
C ASN A 549 -23.91 -53.31 -14.53
N SER A 550 -24.06 -52.04 -14.89
CA SER A 550 -24.84 -51.57 -16.05
C SER A 550 -24.01 -50.59 -16.88
N ASP A 551 -24.41 -50.37 -18.13
CA ASP A 551 -23.85 -49.30 -18.98
C ASP A 551 -24.59 -47.96 -18.76
N ASP A 552 -25.33 -47.83 -17.65
CA ASP A 552 -26.01 -46.58 -17.30
C ASP A 552 -24.98 -45.46 -17.03
N HIS A 553 -25.35 -44.24 -17.41
CA HIS A 553 -24.54 -43.07 -17.15
C HIS A 553 -24.44 -42.82 -15.64
N TYR A 554 -23.21 -42.71 -15.14
CA TYR A 554 -22.95 -42.37 -13.75
C TYR A 554 -22.87 -40.85 -13.60
N ASP A 555 -23.81 -40.30 -12.83
CA ASP A 555 -23.75 -38.92 -12.37
C ASP A 555 -23.89 -38.88 -10.82
N PRO A 556 -22.95 -38.25 -10.10
CA PRO A 556 -22.97 -38.18 -8.64
C PRO A 556 -24.26 -37.60 -8.03
N GLU A 557 -24.94 -36.69 -8.73
CA GLU A 557 -26.17 -36.05 -8.24
C GLU A 557 -27.40 -36.96 -8.33
N THR A 558 -27.48 -37.78 -9.38
CA THR A 558 -28.56 -38.76 -9.56
C THR A 558 -28.29 -40.05 -8.79
N ASN A 559 -27.03 -40.47 -8.70
CA ASN A 559 -26.59 -41.71 -8.04
C ASN A 559 -26.12 -41.51 -6.59
N LYS A 560 -26.76 -40.60 -5.83
CA LYS A 560 -26.43 -40.32 -4.42
C LYS A 560 -26.44 -41.56 -3.52
N ALA A 561 -27.18 -42.61 -3.87
CA ALA A 561 -27.20 -43.86 -3.11
C ALA A 561 -25.89 -44.65 -3.21
N SER A 562 -25.05 -44.39 -4.22
CA SER A 562 -23.76 -45.06 -4.43
C SER A 562 -22.56 -44.13 -4.24
N THR A 563 -22.80 -42.83 -4.09
CA THR A 563 -21.77 -41.80 -3.85
C THR A 563 -21.54 -41.60 -2.35
N LEU A 564 -20.27 -41.56 -1.96
CA LEU A 564 -19.79 -41.25 -0.62
C LEU A 564 -19.13 -39.87 -0.66
N PHE A 565 -19.55 -38.95 0.19
CA PHE A 565 -19.09 -37.56 0.14
C PHE A 565 -17.96 -37.30 1.15
N ALA A 566 -17.00 -36.45 0.79
CA ALA A 566 -15.94 -35.99 1.66
C ALA A 566 -16.50 -35.25 2.88
N GLY A 567 -15.95 -35.52 4.07
CA GLY A 567 -16.40 -34.96 5.35
C GLY A 567 -17.50 -35.74 6.06
N THR A 568 -18.03 -36.80 5.44
CA THR A 568 -19.00 -37.71 6.06
C THR A 568 -18.28 -38.82 6.84
N ILE A 569 -18.98 -39.46 7.78
CA ILE A 569 -18.43 -40.51 8.64
C ILE A 569 -19.03 -41.86 8.26
N VAL A 570 -18.20 -42.89 8.14
CA VAL A 570 -18.67 -44.27 7.91
C VAL A 570 -19.20 -44.84 9.24
N ALA A 571 -20.51 -44.80 9.45
CA ALA A 571 -21.13 -45.31 10.68
C ALA A 571 -21.08 -46.84 10.78
N GLN A 572 -21.22 -47.55 9.66
CA GLN A 572 -21.12 -49.01 9.61
C GLN A 572 -20.82 -49.50 8.19
N VAL A 573 -20.02 -50.56 8.05
CA VAL A 573 -19.85 -51.28 6.78
C VAL A 573 -20.45 -52.69 6.84
N GLN A 574 -21.02 -53.16 5.74
CA GLN A 574 -21.63 -54.49 5.59
C GLN A 574 -21.04 -55.20 4.37
N GLY A 575 -20.23 -56.23 4.63
CA GLY A 575 -19.50 -57.01 3.63
C GLY A 575 -18.18 -57.52 4.20
N LYS A 576 -17.56 -58.53 3.56
CA LYS A 576 -16.22 -58.99 3.98
C LYS A 576 -15.16 -57.91 3.74
N LYS A 577 -15.25 -57.23 2.60
CA LYS A 577 -14.38 -56.13 2.21
C LYS A 577 -15.18 -55.16 1.37
N VAL A 578 -15.35 -53.94 1.88
CA VAL A 578 -16.16 -52.89 1.25
C VAL A 578 -15.18 -51.91 0.62
N VAL A 579 -15.26 -51.77 -0.69
CA VAL A 579 -14.30 -50.98 -1.48
C VAL A 579 -15.00 -49.85 -2.23
N ALA A 580 -14.33 -48.71 -2.31
CA ALA A 580 -14.81 -47.53 -3.00
C ALA A 580 -13.72 -46.97 -3.93
N LEU A 581 -14.13 -46.43 -5.07
CA LEU A 581 -13.28 -45.75 -6.04
C LEU A 581 -13.24 -44.26 -5.75
N VAL A 582 -12.06 -43.67 -5.64
CA VAL A 582 -11.91 -42.22 -5.50
C VAL A 582 -12.30 -41.55 -6.82
N ASN A 583 -13.31 -40.68 -6.78
CA ASN A 583 -13.80 -39.94 -7.95
C ASN A 583 -13.26 -38.51 -7.98
N ARG A 584 -13.48 -37.75 -6.91
CA ARG A 584 -13.04 -36.34 -6.81
C ARG A 584 -12.26 -36.09 -5.54
N THR A 585 -11.15 -35.37 -5.67
CA THR A 585 -10.26 -35.01 -4.56
C THR A 585 -10.08 -33.49 -4.48
N GLY A 586 -9.56 -33.02 -3.34
CA GLY A 586 -9.21 -31.63 -3.10
C GLY A 586 -10.39 -30.69 -3.32
N THR A 587 -10.16 -29.61 -4.09
CA THR A 587 -11.18 -28.60 -4.39
C THR A 587 -12.27 -29.06 -5.36
N HIS A 588 -12.13 -30.22 -6.00
CA HIS A 588 -13.16 -30.78 -6.88
C HIS A 588 -14.23 -31.55 -6.10
N SER A 589 -13.92 -31.97 -4.86
CA SER A 589 -14.91 -32.58 -3.97
C SER A 589 -15.97 -31.59 -3.48
N ASP A 590 -17.14 -32.06 -3.11
CA ASP A 590 -18.25 -31.20 -2.65
C ASP A 590 -17.87 -30.39 -1.40
N LYS A 591 -17.26 -31.04 -0.40
CA LYS A 591 -16.68 -30.34 0.77
C LYS A 591 -15.60 -29.34 0.35
N GLY A 592 -14.74 -29.72 -0.59
CA GLY A 592 -13.64 -28.88 -1.06
C GLY A 592 -14.13 -27.61 -1.75
N GLN A 593 -15.21 -27.70 -2.54
CA GLN A 593 -15.85 -26.54 -3.17
C GLN A 593 -16.42 -25.58 -2.12
N LEU A 594 -17.12 -26.09 -1.10
CA LEU A 594 -17.63 -25.28 0.01
C LEU A 594 -16.50 -24.58 0.76
N VAL A 595 -15.43 -25.30 1.10
CA VAL A 595 -14.26 -24.74 1.79
C VAL A 595 -13.56 -23.69 0.92
N ARG A 596 -13.44 -23.92 -0.40
CA ARG A 596 -12.90 -22.94 -1.35
C ARG A 596 -13.73 -21.66 -1.38
N GLN A 597 -15.06 -21.75 -1.40
CA GLN A 597 -15.95 -20.58 -1.37
C GLN A 597 -15.85 -19.80 -0.05
N ILE A 598 -15.62 -20.48 1.08
CA ILE A 598 -15.39 -19.84 2.39
C ILE A 598 -14.02 -19.15 2.45
N LEU A 599 -12.99 -19.77 1.89
CA LEU A 599 -11.63 -19.22 1.85
C LEU A 599 -11.49 -18.04 0.87
N PHE A 600 -12.21 -18.08 -0.24
CA PHE A 600 -12.18 -17.09 -1.31
C PHE A 600 -13.60 -16.58 -1.63
N PRO A 601 -14.26 -15.92 -0.67
CA PRO A 601 -15.62 -15.44 -0.87
C PRO A 601 -15.64 -14.33 -1.92
N HIS A 602 -16.77 -14.20 -2.62
CA HIS A 602 -17.00 -13.02 -3.46
C HIS A 602 -17.03 -11.77 -2.56
N PRO A 603 -16.37 -10.67 -2.97
CA PRO A 603 -16.39 -9.46 -2.17
C PRO A 603 -17.82 -8.93 -2.09
N ILE A 604 -18.32 -8.80 -0.86
CA ILE A 604 -19.58 -8.13 -0.56
C ILE A 604 -19.21 -6.73 -0.11
N SER A 605 -19.63 -5.71 -0.86
CA SER A 605 -19.48 -4.32 -0.45
C SER A 605 -20.66 -3.91 0.43
N PHE A 606 -20.36 -3.51 1.66
CA PHE A 606 -21.35 -2.91 2.56
C PHE A 606 -21.42 -1.41 2.34
N ILE A 607 -22.61 -0.83 2.51
CA ILE A 607 -22.86 0.62 2.36
C ILE A 607 -21.88 1.47 3.21
N PHE A 608 -21.53 0.98 4.40
CA PHE A 608 -20.59 1.67 5.30
C PHE A 608 -19.18 1.81 4.70
N ASP A 609 -18.69 0.81 3.95
CA ASP A 609 -17.34 0.83 3.35
C ASP A 609 -17.26 1.79 2.15
N GLU A 610 -18.37 2.04 1.45
CA GLU A 610 -18.46 3.08 0.43
C GLU A 610 -18.53 4.46 1.09
N GLN A 611 -19.40 4.63 2.09
CA GLN A 611 -19.62 5.90 2.79
C GLN A 611 -18.38 6.39 3.56
N ILE A 612 -17.62 5.50 4.19
CA ILE A 612 -16.41 5.88 4.94
C ILE A 612 -15.34 6.47 4.02
N ARG A 613 -15.21 5.98 2.77
CA ARG A 613 -14.26 6.52 1.79
C ARG A 613 -14.62 7.95 1.41
N ILE A 614 -15.92 8.23 1.25
CA ILE A 614 -16.45 9.56 0.96
C ILE A 614 -16.19 10.51 2.14
N VAL A 615 -16.47 10.08 3.37
CA VAL A 615 -16.20 10.86 4.58
C VAL A 615 -14.71 11.18 4.71
N ILE A 616 -13.84 10.18 4.52
CA ILE A 616 -12.38 10.34 4.57
C ILE A 616 -11.87 11.31 3.49
N ALA A 617 -12.49 11.34 2.31
CA ALA A 617 -12.13 12.29 1.25
C ALA A 617 -12.55 13.75 1.58
N ILE A 618 -13.65 13.93 2.32
CA ILE A 618 -14.18 15.26 2.70
C ILE A 618 -13.41 15.86 3.88
N LEU A 619 -12.98 15.04 4.84
CA LEU A 619 -12.27 15.47 6.05
C LEU A 619 -11.01 16.35 5.81
N PRO A 620 -10.07 16.01 4.90
CA PRO A 620 -8.92 16.87 4.61
C PRO A 620 -9.34 18.23 4.02
N TRP A 621 -10.42 18.27 3.24
CA TRP A 621 -10.87 19.52 2.63
C TRP A 621 -11.35 20.50 3.69
N ARG A 622 -12.00 20.00 4.75
CA ARG A 622 -12.47 20.81 5.88
C ARG A 622 -11.33 21.43 6.70
N LEU A 623 -10.20 20.74 6.85
CA LEU A 623 -9.01 21.27 7.54
C LEU A 623 -8.34 22.41 6.76
N ILE A 624 -8.39 22.37 5.43
CA ILE A 624 -7.88 23.45 4.57
C ILE A 624 -8.72 24.74 4.75
N PHE A 625 -10.04 24.62 4.95
CA PHE A 625 -10.92 25.77 5.16
C PHE A 625 -10.88 26.37 6.58
N ILE A 626 -10.40 25.65 7.60
CA ILE A 626 -10.28 26.20 8.97
C ILE A 626 -9.24 27.34 9.04
N LYS A 627 -8.35 27.43 8.06
CA LYS A 627 -7.32 28.48 7.98
C LYS A 627 -7.87 29.90 7.75
N GLU A 628 -9.15 30.06 7.41
CA GLU A 628 -9.79 31.38 7.31
C GLU A 628 -10.43 31.87 8.62
N THR A 629 -10.45 31.07 9.68
CA THR A 629 -11.18 31.40 10.93
C THR A 629 -10.31 31.57 12.19
N VAL A 630 -8.99 31.46 12.08
CA VAL A 630 -8.01 31.77 13.16
C VAL A 630 -6.91 32.62 12.56
#